data_AF-F6QA85-F1
#
_entry.id   AF-F6QA85-F1
#
_cell.length_a   1.000
_cell.length_b   1.000
_cell.length_c   1.000
_cell.angle_alpha   90.00
_cell.angle_beta   90.00
_cell.angle_gamma   90.00
#
_symmetry.space_group_name_H-M   'P 1'
#
loop_
_entity.id
_entity.type
_entity.pdbx_description
1 polymer ?
#
loop_
_entity_poly.entity_id
_entity_poly.type
_entity_poly.pdbx_seq_one_letter_code
_entity_poly.pdbx_strand_id
1 'polypeptide(L)'
;PIAITCFTRGLDIRMERADVLCPGGCPLRDFYVFGNTVYASLSSVCGAAIHKGVISSSGGAVRFYGLPGRENYSSVNANGIQSQMLTRWSSSFTITETQTRALEATGRAPATARPATGKRLKKTSEKKMGNKDCKADIAFLIDGSYNIGQRRFNLQKNFVGKVAVMLGIGTEGPHVGLVQASEHPKIEFSLKNFTSTKDVLFAIKEIGFRGGNSNTGKALKHTAQRFFSADSGVRKGIPKVAVVFIDGWPSDDIEEAGIVAREFGVNVFVVSVAKPTAEELGMVQDVSFVDKAVCQNNGFFSYHIPTWFGTTKFVKPLVQKLCTHEQMMCSKTCYNSVNIAFLIDGSSSVGDSNFRLMLDFVARVVETFEISDIGTKVAAVQFTYDQRTEFSFTDYTTKENVLAVIRQIRYMSGGTATGDAVAFTVRNVFGPLRDSPNKNFLVVLTDGQSYDDVRGPAAAAHKAAK
;
A
#
# COMPACT_ATOMS: atom_id res chain seq x y z
N PRO A 1 1.51 38.80 17.13
CA PRO A 1 2.50 37.93 16.48
C PRO A 1 1.92 36.54 16.16
N ILE A 2 2.21 35.99 14.98
CA ILE A 2 1.78 34.65 14.54
C ILE A 2 2.68 33.60 15.21
N ALA A 3 2.11 32.68 15.98
CA ALA A 3 2.88 31.58 16.56
C ALA A 3 3.39 30.66 15.45
N ILE A 4 4.71 30.45 15.41
CA ILE A 4 5.37 29.57 14.44
C ILE A 4 6.07 28.40 15.14
N THR A 5 6.55 27.44 14.38
CA THR A 5 7.32 26.30 14.90
C THR A 5 8.82 26.58 14.75
N CYS A 6 9.67 25.86 15.50
CA CYS A 6 11.12 25.90 15.34
C CYS A 6 11.58 25.70 13.88
N PHE A 7 10.81 24.93 13.09
CA PHE A 7 11.15 24.56 11.72
C PHE A 7 10.40 25.36 10.65
N THR A 8 9.62 26.37 11.04
CA THR A 8 8.95 27.26 10.09
C THR A 8 10.00 28.05 9.31
N ARG A 9 9.98 27.92 7.99
CA ARG A 9 10.93 28.57 7.07
C ARG A 9 10.38 29.91 6.59
N GLY A 10 11.27 30.77 6.09
CA GLY A 10 10.86 32.06 5.52
C GLY A 10 9.82 31.93 4.40
N LEU A 11 9.91 30.87 3.58
CA LEU A 11 8.97 30.58 2.49
C LEU A 11 7.58 30.16 2.98
N ASP A 12 7.44 29.74 4.24
CA ASP A 12 6.17 29.38 4.84
C ASP A 12 5.37 30.64 5.27
N ILE A 13 6.03 31.80 5.37
CA ILE A 13 5.41 33.10 5.67
C ILE A 13 5.07 33.80 4.35
N ARG A 14 3.79 33.76 3.97
CA ARG A 14 3.29 34.34 2.70
C ARG A 14 3.14 35.86 2.70
N MET A 15 3.42 36.51 3.82
CA MET A 15 3.26 37.95 3.97
C MET A 15 4.62 38.62 3.77
N GLU A 16 4.66 39.74 3.05
CA GLU A 16 5.88 40.55 2.89
C GLU A 16 6.43 41.06 4.23
N ARG A 17 5.54 41.24 5.22
CA ARG A 17 5.88 41.60 6.59
C ARG A 17 4.97 40.88 7.58
N ALA A 18 5.55 40.29 8.62
CA ALA A 18 4.79 39.64 9.69
C ALA A 18 5.51 39.72 11.03
N ASP A 19 4.77 39.94 12.12
CA ASP A 19 5.29 39.67 13.47
C ASP A 19 5.04 38.20 13.79
N VAL A 20 6.07 37.45 14.12
CA VAL A 20 6.00 36.02 14.43
C VAL A 20 6.54 35.73 15.83
N LEU A 21 6.08 34.65 16.46
CA LEU A 21 6.49 34.25 17.80
C LEU A 21 7.17 32.88 17.73
N CYS A 22 8.46 32.86 18.02
CA CYS A 22 9.26 31.65 18.10
C CYS A 22 9.11 30.98 19.48
N PRO A 23 8.86 29.66 19.53
CA PRO A 23 8.82 28.93 20.79
C PRO A 23 10.22 28.79 21.39
N GLY A 24 10.29 28.64 22.71
CA GLY A 24 11.54 28.31 23.41
C GLY A 24 11.92 26.84 23.29
N GLY A 25 13.20 26.54 23.50
CA GLY A 25 13.72 25.16 23.53
C GLY A 25 13.88 24.51 22.15
N CYS A 26 14.05 25.31 21.09
CA CYS A 26 14.28 24.76 19.77
C CYS A 26 15.63 24.03 19.65
N PRO A 27 15.69 22.87 18.96
CA PRO A 27 16.93 22.12 18.80
C PRO A 27 17.87 22.82 17.80
N LEU A 28 18.89 23.52 18.31
CA LEU A 28 19.81 24.34 17.51
C LEU A 28 20.55 23.56 16.41
N ARG A 29 20.78 22.25 16.61
CA ARG A 29 21.48 21.38 15.64
C ARG A 29 20.65 21.02 14.41
N ASP A 30 19.33 21.20 14.48
CA ASP A 30 18.40 20.80 13.42
C ASP A 30 17.95 21.99 12.55
N PHE A 31 18.52 23.17 12.79
CA PHE A 31 18.22 24.35 11.99
C PHE A 31 19.02 24.38 10.71
N TYR A 32 18.31 24.49 9.60
CA TYR A 32 18.89 24.94 8.34
C TYR A 32 18.82 26.47 8.31
N VAL A 33 19.99 27.12 8.35
CA VAL A 33 20.12 28.58 8.21
C VAL A 33 21.09 28.84 7.06
N PHE A 34 20.65 29.53 6.01
CA PHE A 34 21.47 29.87 4.85
C PHE A 34 21.59 31.39 4.74
N GLY A 35 22.80 31.93 4.94
CA GLY A 35 23.05 33.37 4.96
C GLY A 35 23.41 33.91 6.35
N ASN A 36 23.49 35.24 6.45
CA ASN A 36 24.01 35.94 7.62
C ASN A 36 23.08 37.08 8.06
N THR A 37 22.88 38.10 7.22
CA THR A 37 22.00 39.24 7.52
C THR A 37 20.67 39.12 6.78
N VAL A 38 20.77 38.62 5.56
CA VAL A 38 19.66 38.21 4.72
C VAL A 38 19.80 36.70 4.53
N TYR A 39 18.70 36.02 4.79
CA TYR A 39 18.63 34.57 4.79
C TYR A 39 17.81 34.09 3.62
N ALA A 40 18.20 32.99 2.99
CA ALA A 40 17.38 32.37 1.96
C ALA A 40 16.05 31.95 2.58
N SER A 41 14.93 32.07 1.86
CA SER A 41 13.59 31.70 2.38
C SER A 41 13.46 30.23 2.79
N LEU A 42 14.41 29.37 2.41
CA LEU A 42 14.55 28.00 2.91
C LEU A 42 15.02 27.92 4.38
N SER A 43 15.58 28.99 4.93
CA SER A 43 16.11 29.03 6.30
C SER A 43 15.00 29.03 7.35
N SER A 44 15.23 28.36 8.49
CA SER A 44 14.37 28.47 9.68
C SER A 44 14.31 29.93 10.14
N VAL A 45 13.10 30.45 10.36
CA VAL A 45 12.88 31.82 10.85
C VAL A 45 13.39 31.96 12.28
N CYS A 46 13.15 30.98 13.14
CA CYS A 46 13.66 30.99 14.51
C CYS A 46 15.17 30.76 14.58
N GLY A 47 15.70 29.87 13.74
CA GLY A 47 17.15 29.69 13.59
C GLY A 47 17.84 30.95 13.10
N ALA A 48 17.28 31.62 12.08
CA ALA A 48 17.79 32.91 11.58
C ALA A 48 17.68 34.03 12.63
N ALA A 49 16.63 34.04 13.45
CA ALA A 49 16.46 35.02 14.51
C ALA A 49 17.49 34.84 15.64
N ILE A 50 17.77 33.59 16.04
CA ILE A 50 18.82 33.27 17.01
C ILE A 50 20.18 33.57 16.40
N HIS A 51 20.44 33.13 15.16
CA HIS A 51 21.69 33.39 14.43
C HIS A 51 21.97 34.89 14.32
N LYS A 52 20.94 35.71 14.06
CA LYS A 52 21.06 37.18 14.01
C LYS A 52 21.15 37.85 15.38
N GLY A 53 20.88 37.12 16.47
CA GLY A 53 20.89 37.63 17.84
C GLY A 53 19.64 38.42 18.24
N VAL A 54 18.54 38.28 17.49
CA VAL A 54 17.26 38.97 17.77
C VAL A 54 16.52 38.31 18.94
N ILE A 55 16.68 37.00 19.12
CA ILE A 55 16.13 36.22 20.24
C ILE A 55 17.16 35.21 20.73
N SER A 56 16.98 34.71 21.95
CA SER A 56 17.76 33.60 22.50
C SER A 56 17.04 32.26 22.30
N SER A 57 17.65 31.16 22.79
CA SER A 57 17.02 29.82 22.81
C SER A 57 15.74 29.75 23.65
N SER A 58 15.44 30.77 24.46
CA SER A 58 14.16 30.92 25.15
C SER A 58 12.97 31.22 24.22
N GLY A 59 13.22 31.51 22.94
CA GLY A 59 12.19 31.99 22.02
C GLY A 59 11.88 33.47 22.21
N GLY A 60 10.91 33.99 21.46
CA GLY A 60 10.55 35.40 21.49
C GLY A 60 9.83 35.89 20.23
N ALA A 61 9.27 37.09 20.32
CA ALA A 61 8.61 37.74 19.19
C ALA A 61 9.65 38.40 18.28
N VAL A 62 9.53 38.17 16.98
CA VAL A 62 10.43 38.73 15.97
C VAL A 62 9.64 39.27 14.79
N ARG A 63 10.17 40.30 14.15
CA ARG A 63 9.57 40.91 12.97
C ARG A 63 10.26 40.38 11.72
N PHE A 64 9.50 39.71 10.87
CA PHE A 64 9.91 39.13 9.61
C PHE A 64 9.65 40.10 8.44
N TYR A 65 10.60 40.18 7.51
CA TYR A 65 10.49 40.89 6.25
C TYR A 65 10.90 39.97 5.09
N GLY A 66 9.97 39.67 4.19
CA GLY A 66 10.25 38.98 2.92
C GLY A 66 11.00 39.90 1.96
N LEU A 67 11.95 39.36 1.22
CA LEU A 67 12.80 40.07 0.27
C LEU A 67 12.92 39.25 -1.03
N PRO A 68 13.28 39.88 -2.16
CA PRO A 68 13.66 39.15 -3.37
C PRO A 68 14.86 38.21 -3.14
N GLY A 69 14.99 37.20 -3.99
CA GLY A 69 16.10 36.25 -3.98
C GLY A 69 17.47 36.89 -4.19
N ARG A 70 18.53 36.16 -3.83
CA ARG A 70 19.94 36.56 -4.04
C ARG A 70 20.71 35.44 -4.71
N GLU A 71 21.76 35.82 -5.42
CA GLU A 71 22.70 34.92 -6.08
C GLU A 71 23.73 34.33 -5.10
N ASN A 72 23.94 34.90 -3.91
CA ASN A 72 24.87 34.32 -2.94
C ASN A 72 24.44 34.60 -1.49
N TYR A 73 24.51 33.57 -0.65
CA TYR A 73 24.33 33.62 0.79
C TYR A 73 25.59 33.11 1.47
N SER A 74 26.27 33.97 2.23
CA SER A 74 27.50 33.62 2.93
C SER A 74 27.24 32.82 4.20
N SER A 75 28.13 31.86 4.47
CA SER A 75 28.18 31.08 5.72
C SER A 75 28.94 31.85 6.80
N VAL A 76 28.38 31.94 8.00
CA VAL A 76 28.99 32.53 9.19
C VAL A 76 28.58 31.69 10.41
N ASN A 77 29.46 31.61 11.42
CA ASN A 77 29.06 31.12 12.74
C ASN A 77 28.65 32.30 13.61
N ALA A 78 27.40 32.35 14.05
CA ALA A 78 26.92 33.40 14.96
C ALA A 78 25.91 32.84 15.95
N ASN A 79 26.02 33.29 17.21
CA ASN A 79 25.08 32.95 18.29
C ASN A 79 24.80 31.44 18.45
N GLY A 80 25.84 30.62 18.27
CA GLY A 80 25.77 29.16 18.42
C GLY A 80 25.16 28.41 17.24
N ILE A 81 24.92 29.09 16.11
CA ILE A 81 24.42 28.49 14.87
C ILE A 81 25.45 28.71 13.76
N GLN A 82 25.87 27.63 13.10
CA GLN A 82 26.66 27.70 11.87
C GLN A 82 25.70 27.82 10.69
N SER A 83 25.62 28.99 10.05
CA SER A 83 24.87 29.11 8.81
C SER A 83 25.63 28.47 7.64
N GLN A 84 24.92 28.08 6.59
CA GLN A 84 25.46 27.40 5.41
C GLN A 84 25.50 28.35 4.21
N MET A 85 26.41 28.08 3.27
CA MET A 85 26.46 28.80 2.01
C MET A 85 25.35 28.32 1.05
N LEU A 86 24.83 29.21 0.21
CA LEU A 86 23.87 28.85 -0.84
C LEU A 86 24.10 29.74 -2.07
N THR A 87 24.27 29.11 -3.24
CA THR A 87 24.78 29.74 -4.47
C THR A 87 23.72 30.34 -5.40
N ARG A 88 22.43 30.29 -5.02
CA ARG A 88 21.30 31.08 -5.58
C ARG A 88 20.00 30.64 -4.92
N TRP A 89 19.08 31.56 -4.64
CA TRP A 89 17.71 31.19 -4.22
C TRP A 89 16.69 32.27 -4.58
N SER A 90 15.46 31.87 -4.92
CA SER A 90 14.45 32.73 -5.56
C SER A 90 13.80 33.77 -4.64
N SER A 91 13.92 33.63 -3.31
CA SER A 91 13.37 34.57 -2.32
C SER A 91 14.20 34.61 -1.04
N SER A 92 14.27 35.75 -0.37
CA SER A 92 15.02 35.90 0.87
C SER A 92 14.14 36.46 1.98
N PHE A 93 14.70 36.57 3.18
CA PHE A 93 14.10 37.38 4.25
C PHE A 93 15.16 37.96 5.17
N THR A 94 14.76 38.95 5.96
CA THR A 94 15.52 39.39 7.14
C THR A 94 14.60 39.52 8.34
N ILE A 95 15.20 39.52 9.53
CA ILE A 95 14.49 39.57 10.80
C ILE A 95 15.00 40.76 11.61
N THR A 96 14.11 41.45 12.31
CA THR A 96 14.46 42.48 13.30
C THR A 96 13.68 42.25 14.60
N GLU A 97 14.08 42.95 15.66
CA GLU A 97 13.31 42.97 16.90
C GLU A 97 11.91 43.56 16.67
N THR A 98 10.92 43.01 17.38
CA THR A 98 9.59 43.60 17.47
C THR A 98 9.60 44.61 18.63
N GLN A 99 9.33 45.89 18.36
CA GLN A 99 9.02 46.84 19.43
C GLN A 99 7.67 46.45 20.04
N THR A 100 7.66 45.75 21.17
CA THR A 100 6.43 45.59 21.97
C THR A 100 6.81 45.62 23.45
N ARG A 101 6.39 46.70 24.13
CA ARG A 101 6.52 46.88 25.58
C ARG A 101 5.89 45.69 26.30
N ALA A 102 6.62 45.17 27.28
CA ALA A 102 6.20 44.06 28.12
C ALA A 102 4.86 44.36 28.81
N LEU A 103 3.94 43.39 28.75
CA LEU A 103 2.85 43.23 29.71
C LEU A 103 3.02 41.84 30.29
N GLU A 104 3.59 41.80 31.49
CA GLU A 104 3.66 40.59 32.31
C GLU A 104 2.25 40.20 32.77
N ALA A 105 1.87 38.95 32.58
CA ALA A 105 0.69 38.37 33.21
C ALA A 105 1.15 37.41 34.31
N THR A 106 1.10 37.87 35.56
CA THR A 106 1.30 37.06 36.76
C THR A 106 0.11 36.12 36.97
N GLY A 107 0.31 34.82 36.80
CA GLY A 107 -0.67 33.77 37.13
C GLY A 107 -0.34 33.11 38.46
N ARG A 108 -1.10 33.44 39.51
CA ARG A 108 -1.05 32.81 40.84
C ARG A 108 -1.75 31.43 40.79
N ALA A 109 -1.08 30.37 41.22
CA ALA A 109 -1.70 29.05 41.38
C ALA A 109 -2.47 28.95 42.70
N PRO A 110 -3.70 28.38 42.74
CA PRO A 110 -4.28 27.90 43.98
C PRO A 110 -4.01 26.40 44.13
N ALA A 111 -3.36 26.06 45.24
CA ALA A 111 -3.30 24.71 45.78
C ALA A 111 -4.62 24.38 46.48
N THR A 112 -5.20 23.21 46.19
CA THR A 112 -6.16 22.57 47.09
C THR A 112 -5.78 21.09 47.26
N ALA A 113 -5.55 20.73 48.52
CA ALA A 113 -5.22 19.40 48.99
C ALA A 113 -6.44 18.46 48.91
N ARG A 114 -6.18 17.18 48.64
CA ARG A 114 -7.12 16.07 48.81
C ARG A 114 -7.31 15.72 50.28
N PRO A 115 -8.49 15.21 50.67
CA PRO A 115 -8.59 14.15 51.66
C PRO A 115 -8.72 12.77 50.98
N ALA A 116 -8.14 11.76 51.62
CA ALA A 116 -8.27 10.36 51.25
C ALA A 116 -9.47 9.71 51.94
N THR A 117 -10.22 8.86 51.24
CA THR A 117 -10.62 7.49 51.63
C THR A 117 -11.68 6.93 50.66
N GLY A 118 -11.59 5.63 50.36
CA GLY A 118 -12.60 4.89 49.61
C GLY A 118 -12.04 4.02 48.48
N LYS A 119 -11.45 2.87 48.82
CA LYS A 119 -11.18 1.77 47.87
C LYS A 119 -12.50 1.37 47.20
N ARG A 120 -12.61 1.55 45.88
CA ARG A 120 -13.62 0.87 45.06
C ARG A 120 -12.91 0.01 44.02
N LEU A 121 -13.30 -1.26 44.02
CA LEU A 121 -12.74 -2.39 43.28
C LEU A 121 -12.45 -2.06 41.80
N LYS A 122 -11.29 -2.54 41.32
CA LYS A 122 -10.95 -2.66 39.90
C LYS A 122 -12.12 -3.35 39.19
N LYS A 123 -12.89 -2.60 38.41
CA LYS A 123 -13.64 -3.17 37.30
C LYS A 123 -12.63 -3.35 36.18
N THR A 124 -12.31 -4.61 35.87
CA THR A 124 -11.55 -5.01 34.69
C THR A 124 -12.05 -4.21 33.49
N SER A 125 -11.14 -3.48 32.85
CA SER A 125 -11.42 -2.80 31.59
C SER A 125 -11.83 -3.86 30.58
N GLU A 126 -13.12 -3.88 30.23
CA GLU A 126 -13.64 -4.67 29.12
C GLU A 126 -12.77 -4.37 27.88
N LYS A 127 -12.18 -5.43 27.31
CA LYS A 127 -11.52 -5.38 26.00
C LYS A 127 -12.50 -4.69 25.04
N LYS A 128 -12.14 -3.51 24.53
CA LYS A 128 -12.88 -2.88 23.44
C LYS A 128 -12.82 -3.85 22.26
N MET A 129 -13.94 -4.51 22.05
CA MET A 129 -14.16 -5.43 20.97
C MET A 129 -14.19 -4.59 19.69
N GLY A 130 -13.21 -4.80 18.80
CA GLY A 130 -13.13 -4.10 17.51
C GLY A 130 -14.38 -4.32 16.65
N ASN A 131 -14.47 -3.66 15.49
CA ASN A 131 -15.56 -3.93 14.55
C ASN A 131 -15.50 -5.40 14.09
N LYS A 132 -16.33 -6.26 14.70
CA LYS A 132 -16.32 -7.71 14.44
C LYS A 132 -16.72 -8.06 13.02
N ASP A 133 -17.46 -7.17 12.37
CA ASP A 133 -17.97 -7.35 11.01
C ASP A 133 -16.89 -7.00 9.96
N CYS A 134 -15.74 -6.47 10.40
CA CYS A 134 -14.62 -6.08 9.55
C CYS A 134 -13.35 -6.86 9.88
N LYS A 135 -13.28 -8.12 9.47
CA LYS A 135 -12.10 -8.98 9.63
C LYS A 135 -11.17 -8.95 8.42
N ALA A 136 -10.22 -8.02 8.41
CA ALA A 136 -9.17 -7.97 7.38
C ALA A 136 -7.79 -7.73 7.99
N ASP A 137 -6.75 -8.17 7.29
CA ASP A 137 -5.35 -7.83 7.57
C ASP A 137 -4.91 -6.76 6.57
N ILE A 138 -4.76 -5.52 7.04
CA ILE A 138 -4.63 -4.33 6.19
C ILE A 138 -3.22 -3.75 6.30
N ALA A 139 -2.53 -3.60 5.17
CA ALA A 139 -1.30 -2.83 5.06
C ALA A 139 -1.60 -1.47 4.44
N PHE A 140 -1.34 -0.38 5.17
CA PHE A 140 -1.35 0.96 4.60
C PHE A 140 -0.01 1.25 3.96
N LEU A 141 0.01 1.46 2.64
CA LEU A 141 1.18 1.91 1.90
C LEU A 141 1.04 3.42 1.70
N ILE A 142 1.92 4.20 2.33
CA ILE A 142 1.94 5.66 2.18
C ILE A 142 3.19 6.08 1.42
N ASP A 143 3.04 7.08 0.54
CA ASP A 143 4.18 7.69 -0.13
C ASP A 143 4.97 8.52 0.89
N GLY A 144 6.28 8.32 0.95
CA GLY A 144 7.23 9.05 1.79
C GLY A 144 8.32 9.74 0.98
N SER A 145 8.13 9.91 -0.33
CA SER A 145 9.09 10.46 -1.29
C SER A 145 9.24 11.99 -1.19
N TYR A 146 10.30 12.53 -1.81
CA TYR A 146 10.50 13.98 -1.89
C TYR A 146 9.42 14.69 -2.70
N ASN A 147 8.78 14.02 -3.67
CA ASN A 147 7.79 14.61 -4.56
C ASN A 147 6.55 15.14 -3.80
N ILE A 148 6.12 14.43 -2.76
CA ILE A 148 4.96 14.85 -1.95
C ILE A 148 5.34 15.89 -0.87
N GLY A 149 6.59 15.86 -0.40
CA GLY A 149 7.10 16.65 0.72
C GLY A 149 6.48 16.32 2.09
N GLN A 150 7.13 16.82 3.16
CA GLN A 150 6.74 16.59 4.56
C GLN A 150 5.29 16.98 4.87
N ARG A 151 4.78 18.06 4.26
CA ARG A 151 3.43 18.56 4.54
C ARG A 151 2.36 17.56 4.07
N ARG A 152 2.44 17.11 2.82
CA ARG A 152 1.47 16.14 2.29
C ARG A 152 1.65 14.77 2.93
N PHE A 153 2.89 14.40 3.26
CA PHE A 153 3.16 13.20 4.07
C PHE A 153 2.39 13.23 5.41
N ASN A 154 2.43 14.35 6.14
CA ASN A 154 1.68 14.47 7.38
C ASN A 154 0.15 14.43 7.16
N LEU A 155 -0.35 14.92 6.02
CA LEU A 155 -1.77 14.80 5.65
C LEU A 155 -2.17 13.33 5.38
N GLN A 156 -1.31 12.56 4.70
CA GLN A 156 -1.48 11.12 4.52
C GLN A 156 -1.56 10.40 5.87
N LYS A 157 -0.58 10.62 6.76
CA LYS A 157 -0.57 10.04 8.11
C LYS A 157 -1.85 10.36 8.88
N ASN A 158 -2.28 11.61 8.86
CA ASN A 158 -3.51 12.04 9.53
C ASN A 158 -4.75 11.36 8.94
N PHE A 159 -4.82 11.17 7.62
CA PHE A 159 -5.92 10.48 6.99
C PHE A 159 -5.94 8.99 7.35
N VAL A 160 -4.79 8.31 7.26
CA VAL A 160 -4.65 6.90 7.69
C VAL A 160 -5.03 6.73 9.16
N GLY A 161 -4.64 7.68 10.03
CA GLY A 161 -5.06 7.68 11.43
C GLY A 161 -6.59 7.76 11.60
N LYS A 162 -7.28 8.61 10.83
CA LYS A 162 -8.75 8.68 10.84
C LYS A 162 -9.40 7.39 10.35
N VAL A 163 -8.85 6.78 9.30
CA VAL A 163 -9.31 5.47 8.80
C VAL A 163 -9.12 4.38 9.87
N ALA A 164 -7.95 4.34 10.52
CA ALA A 164 -7.65 3.41 11.61
C ALA A 164 -8.62 3.52 12.80
N VAL A 165 -9.03 4.76 13.15
CA VAL A 165 -10.07 4.98 14.17
C VAL A 165 -11.41 4.39 13.76
N MET A 166 -11.82 4.65 12.52
CA MET A 166 -13.14 4.25 12.03
C MET A 166 -13.23 2.75 11.70
N LEU A 167 -12.12 2.09 11.37
CA LEU A 167 -12.03 0.63 11.19
C LEU A 167 -12.34 -0.15 12.47
N GLY A 168 -12.16 0.44 13.65
CA GLY A 168 -12.39 -0.24 14.92
C GLY A 168 -11.38 -1.37 15.17
N ILE A 169 -10.08 -1.06 15.09
CA ILE A 169 -8.96 -1.99 15.34
C ILE A 169 -9.08 -2.64 16.72
N GLY A 170 -8.93 -3.96 16.78
CA GLY A 170 -9.00 -4.74 18.01
C GLY A 170 -8.63 -6.20 17.76
N THR A 171 -8.51 -6.99 18.84
CA THR A 171 -8.09 -8.42 18.75
C THR A 171 -9.01 -9.28 17.87
N GLU A 172 -10.30 -8.95 17.83
CA GLU A 172 -11.31 -9.63 17.00
C GLU A 172 -11.68 -8.85 15.72
N GLY A 173 -11.08 -7.66 15.54
CA GLY A 173 -11.36 -6.75 14.42
C GLY A 173 -10.28 -6.81 13.33
N PRO A 174 -10.15 -5.74 12.54
CA PRO A 174 -9.09 -5.66 11.54
C PRO A 174 -7.74 -5.45 12.21
N HIS A 175 -6.71 -6.13 11.72
CA HIS A 175 -5.32 -5.86 12.07
C HIS A 175 -4.72 -4.95 11.02
N VAL A 176 -3.90 -3.98 11.45
CA VAL A 176 -3.32 -3.00 10.54
C VAL A 176 -1.82 -2.89 10.73
N GLY A 177 -1.11 -2.66 9.64
CA GLY A 177 0.27 -2.21 9.65
C GLY A 177 0.49 -1.08 8.65
N LEU A 178 1.71 -0.55 8.62
CA LEU A 178 2.05 0.56 7.74
C LEU A 178 3.42 0.35 7.12
N VAL A 179 3.48 0.55 5.81
CA VAL A 179 4.69 0.49 4.98
C VAL A 179 4.87 1.86 4.32
N GLN A 180 6.05 2.44 4.45
CA GLN A 180 6.40 3.68 3.78
C GLN A 180 7.08 3.38 2.45
N ALA A 181 6.48 3.83 1.35
CA ALA A 181 7.10 3.85 0.04
C ALA A 181 8.11 5.00 -0.03
N SER A 182 9.31 4.71 -0.50
CA SER A 182 10.39 5.68 -0.73
C SER A 182 11.39 5.02 -1.68
N GLU A 183 12.62 5.52 -1.78
CA GLU A 183 13.71 4.84 -2.51
C GLU A 183 13.82 3.34 -2.14
N HIS A 184 13.70 3.08 -0.84
CA HIS A 184 13.71 1.75 -0.24
C HIS A 184 12.48 1.58 0.65
N PRO A 185 11.56 0.66 0.34
CA PRO A 185 10.37 0.49 1.16
C PRO A 185 10.73 0.03 2.57
N LYS A 186 10.00 0.55 3.56
CA LYS A 186 10.25 0.24 4.98
C LYS A 186 8.94 -0.08 5.68
N ILE A 187 8.90 -1.22 6.36
CA ILE A 187 7.81 -1.57 7.28
C ILE A 187 8.02 -0.73 8.55
N GLU A 188 7.10 0.18 8.84
CA GLU A 188 7.16 0.99 10.06
C GLU A 188 6.59 0.22 11.25
N PHE A 189 5.50 -0.53 11.02
CA PHE A 189 5.00 -1.53 11.95
C PHE A 189 4.15 -2.58 11.23
N SER A 190 4.17 -3.80 11.75
CA SER A 190 3.49 -4.99 11.23
C SER A 190 2.15 -5.24 11.92
N LEU A 191 1.38 -6.22 11.40
CA LEU A 191 0.03 -6.58 11.88
C LEU A 191 0.03 -7.05 13.34
N LYS A 192 1.13 -7.64 13.82
CA LYS A 192 1.23 -8.12 15.22
C LYS A 192 1.65 -7.04 16.23
N ASN A 193 2.13 -5.88 15.78
CA ASN A 193 2.73 -4.89 16.69
C ASN A 193 1.70 -4.22 17.60
N PHE A 194 0.48 -3.96 17.10
CA PHE A 194 -0.54 -3.23 17.84
C PHE A 194 -1.91 -3.88 17.71
N THR A 195 -2.64 -3.95 18.82
CA THR A 195 -4.01 -4.50 18.89
C THR A 195 -5.03 -3.48 19.41
N SER A 196 -4.62 -2.22 19.52
CA SER A 196 -5.43 -1.10 20.01
C SER A 196 -5.31 0.08 19.06
N THR A 197 -6.45 0.69 18.72
CA THR A 197 -6.49 1.92 17.92
C THR A 197 -5.59 3.02 18.48
N LYS A 198 -5.51 3.14 19.82
CA LYS A 198 -4.70 4.20 20.45
C LYS A 198 -3.21 4.04 20.15
N ASP A 199 -2.71 2.81 20.21
CA ASP A 199 -1.29 2.52 20.00
C ASP A 199 -0.94 2.67 18.53
N VAL A 200 -1.85 2.25 17.63
CA VAL A 200 -1.72 2.49 16.19
C VAL A 200 -1.66 3.99 15.87
N LEU A 201 -2.52 4.81 16.48
CA LEU A 201 -2.49 6.27 16.29
C LEU A 201 -1.19 6.89 16.77
N PHE A 202 -0.68 6.45 17.92
CA PHE A 202 0.60 6.89 18.45
C PHE A 202 1.73 6.52 17.49
N ALA A 203 1.79 5.25 17.05
CA ALA A 203 2.78 4.77 16.10
C ALA A 203 2.75 5.55 14.79
N ILE A 204 1.57 5.76 14.19
CA ILE A 204 1.42 6.56 12.97
C ILE A 204 1.97 7.98 13.16
N LYS A 205 1.71 8.61 14.30
CA LYS A 205 2.19 9.97 14.57
C LYS A 205 3.72 10.06 14.53
N GLU A 206 4.40 9.08 15.13
CA GLU A 206 5.86 9.02 15.27
C GLU A 206 6.62 8.65 13.98
N ILE A 207 5.92 8.20 12.92
CA ILE A 207 6.58 7.86 11.66
C ILE A 207 7.28 9.09 11.05
N GLY A 208 8.58 8.98 10.85
CA GLY A 208 9.41 9.98 10.19
C GLY A 208 9.23 10.03 8.68
N PHE A 209 9.42 11.20 8.09
CA PHE A 209 9.51 11.35 6.64
C PHE A 209 10.88 10.89 6.16
N ARG A 210 10.93 10.06 5.11
CA ARG A 210 12.18 9.45 4.61
C ARG A 210 12.76 10.16 3.38
N GLY A 211 11.90 10.71 2.51
CA GLY A 211 12.35 11.24 1.23
C GLY A 211 12.76 10.15 0.23
N GLY A 212 13.43 10.54 -0.85
CA GLY A 212 13.83 9.66 -1.97
C GLY A 212 12.78 9.60 -3.09
N ASN A 213 12.92 8.63 -4.00
CA ASN A 213 11.97 8.42 -5.10
C ASN A 213 10.65 7.78 -4.64
N SER A 214 9.59 7.93 -5.44
CA SER A 214 8.27 7.31 -5.18
C SER A 214 8.19 5.90 -5.82
N ASN A 215 9.02 4.97 -5.32
CA ASN A 215 9.06 3.59 -5.80
C ASN A 215 7.89 2.77 -5.21
N THR A 216 6.67 3.09 -5.64
CA THR A 216 5.43 2.51 -5.15
C THR A 216 5.28 1.05 -5.56
N GLY A 217 5.68 0.69 -6.79
CA GLY A 217 5.70 -0.69 -7.26
C GLY A 217 6.62 -1.57 -6.42
N LYS A 218 7.85 -1.10 -6.15
CA LYS A 218 8.80 -1.76 -5.24
C LYS A 218 8.23 -1.93 -3.82
N ALA A 219 7.53 -0.92 -3.31
CA ALA A 219 6.89 -0.98 -2.01
C ALA A 219 5.73 -2.00 -1.96
N LEU A 220 4.94 -2.07 -3.02
CA LEU A 220 3.85 -3.04 -3.14
C LEU A 220 4.37 -4.48 -3.21
N LYS A 221 5.40 -4.76 -4.04
CA LYS A 221 6.09 -6.06 -4.07
C LYS A 221 6.65 -6.43 -2.69
N HIS A 222 7.36 -5.51 -2.05
CA HIS A 222 7.92 -5.74 -0.71
C HIS A 222 6.82 -6.06 0.32
N THR A 223 5.67 -5.38 0.23
CA THR A 223 4.53 -5.64 1.11
C THR A 223 3.95 -7.03 0.86
N ALA A 224 3.71 -7.39 -0.39
CA ALA A 224 3.18 -8.69 -0.76
C ALA A 224 4.07 -9.84 -0.29
N GLN A 225 5.38 -9.71 -0.47
CA GLN A 225 6.35 -10.79 -0.22
C GLN A 225 6.84 -10.85 1.25
N ARG A 226 6.98 -9.72 1.94
CA ARG A 226 7.60 -9.66 3.27
C ARG A 226 6.64 -9.26 4.37
N PHE A 227 5.80 -8.24 4.15
CA PHE A 227 4.86 -7.76 5.17
C PHE A 227 3.73 -8.76 5.41
N PHE A 228 3.18 -9.37 4.36
CA PHE A 228 2.12 -10.37 4.49
C PHE A 228 2.66 -11.78 4.78
N SER A 229 3.50 -11.89 5.81
CA SER A 229 4.09 -13.13 6.29
C SER A 229 3.51 -13.56 7.65
N ALA A 230 3.64 -14.84 7.97
CA ALA A 230 3.27 -15.37 9.28
C ALA A 230 4.01 -14.63 10.42
N ASP A 231 5.30 -14.35 10.21
CA ASP A 231 6.14 -13.62 11.17
C ASP A 231 5.68 -12.19 11.40
N SER A 232 5.02 -11.57 10.42
CA SER A 232 4.46 -10.22 10.54
C SER A 232 3.05 -10.18 11.15
N GLY A 233 2.46 -11.34 11.44
CA GLY A 233 1.17 -11.46 12.11
C GLY A 233 -0.03 -11.71 11.21
N VAL A 234 0.17 -12.22 9.98
CA VAL A 234 -0.93 -12.60 9.08
C VAL A 234 -1.76 -13.74 9.70
N ARG A 235 -3.08 -13.59 9.65
CA ARG A 235 -4.05 -14.56 10.13
C ARG A 235 -4.52 -15.47 8.99
N LYS A 236 -4.61 -16.77 9.25
CA LYS A 236 -5.10 -17.75 8.27
C LYS A 236 -6.59 -17.51 7.98
N GLY A 237 -6.97 -17.54 6.71
CA GLY A 237 -8.37 -17.38 6.28
C GLY A 237 -8.91 -15.95 6.37
N ILE A 238 -8.06 -14.97 6.68
CA ILE A 238 -8.43 -13.55 6.73
C ILE A 238 -7.92 -12.85 5.46
N PRO A 239 -8.76 -12.04 4.77
CA PRO A 239 -8.34 -11.31 3.58
C PRO A 239 -7.15 -10.38 3.86
N LYS A 240 -6.16 -10.44 2.98
CA LYS A 240 -5.00 -9.53 2.97
C LYS A 240 -5.29 -8.36 2.06
N VAL A 241 -5.18 -7.13 2.57
CA VAL A 241 -5.54 -5.94 1.81
C VAL A 241 -4.41 -4.92 1.86
N ALA A 242 -3.86 -4.54 0.70
CA ALA A 242 -2.90 -3.44 0.60
C ALA A 242 -3.64 -2.17 0.16
N VAL A 243 -3.69 -1.16 1.03
CA VAL A 243 -4.28 0.15 0.73
C VAL A 243 -3.15 1.10 0.35
N VAL A 244 -2.98 1.34 -0.95
CA VAL A 244 -1.88 2.13 -1.52
C VAL A 244 -2.35 3.57 -1.72
N PHE A 245 -1.74 4.51 -1.00
CA PHE A 245 -1.96 5.94 -1.18
C PHE A 245 -0.99 6.49 -2.22
N ILE A 246 -1.55 7.09 -3.27
CA ILE A 246 -0.78 7.70 -4.34
C ILE A 246 -1.20 9.17 -4.45
N ASP A 247 -0.25 10.08 -4.26
CA ASP A 247 -0.43 11.53 -4.38
C ASP A 247 0.46 12.01 -5.53
N GLY A 248 -0.10 12.03 -6.74
CA GLY A 248 0.63 12.17 -8.00
C GLY A 248 0.69 10.85 -8.79
N TRP A 249 1.89 10.46 -9.23
CA TRP A 249 2.13 9.24 -10.02
C TRP A 249 3.37 8.50 -9.51
N PRO A 250 3.41 7.16 -9.63
CA PRO A 250 4.57 6.38 -9.24
C PRO A 250 5.79 6.70 -10.12
N SER A 251 6.99 6.55 -9.55
CA SER A 251 8.26 6.69 -10.28
C SER A 251 8.74 5.39 -10.93
N ASP A 252 8.05 4.28 -10.65
CA ASP A 252 8.33 2.92 -11.11
C ASP A 252 7.06 2.24 -11.66
N ASP A 253 7.26 1.09 -12.30
CA ASP A 253 6.15 0.27 -12.80
C ASP A 253 5.41 -0.41 -11.64
N ILE A 254 4.12 -0.06 -11.51
CA ILE A 254 3.22 -0.62 -10.52
C ILE A 254 2.39 -1.80 -11.06
N GLU A 255 2.33 -1.98 -12.38
CA GLU A 255 1.58 -3.06 -13.03
C GLU A 255 2.14 -4.42 -12.59
N GLU A 256 3.43 -4.64 -12.80
CA GLU A 256 4.12 -5.88 -12.38
C GLU A 256 3.97 -6.10 -10.86
N ALA A 257 3.99 -5.03 -10.06
CA ALA A 257 3.80 -5.13 -8.62
C ALA A 257 2.38 -5.56 -8.22
N GLY A 258 1.36 -5.10 -8.95
CA GLY A 258 -0.02 -5.55 -8.79
C GLY A 258 -0.19 -7.03 -9.13
N ILE A 259 0.50 -7.52 -10.17
CA ILE A 259 0.55 -8.95 -10.52
C ILE A 259 1.13 -9.76 -9.36
N VAL A 260 2.32 -9.41 -8.89
CA VAL A 260 2.97 -10.09 -7.77
C VAL A 260 2.09 -10.05 -6.51
N ALA A 261 1.46 -8.91 -6.21
CA ALA A 261 0.55 -8.81 -5.07
C ALA A 261 -0.61 -9.82 -5.16
N ARG A 262 -1.22 -9.95 -6.34
CA ARG A 262 -2.31 -10.92 -6.58
C ARG A 262 -1.86 -12.36 -6.46
N GLU A 263 -0.70 -12.73 -7.01
CA GLU A 263 -0.14 -14.08 -6.88
C GLU A 263 0.09 -14.44 -5.40
N PHE A 264 0.52 -13.46 -4.60
CA PHE A 264 0.64 -13.60 -3.16
C PHE A 264 -0.71 -13.54 -2.42
N GLY A 265 -1.85 -13.45 -3.08
CA GLY A 265 -3.18 -13.42 -2.46
C GLY A 265 -3.49 -12.11 -1.72
N VAL A 266 -2.88 -11.00 -2.16
CA VAL A 266 -3.11 -9.66 -1.61
C VAL A 266 -4.11 -8.91 -2.50
N ASN A 267 -5.14 -8.34 -1.88
CA ASN A 267 -6.11 -7.50 -2.56
C ASN A 267 -5.60 -6.05 -2.57
N VAL A 268 -5.27 -5.52 -3.76
CA VAL A 268 -4.69 -4.17 -3.90
C VAL A 268 -5.81 -3.15 -4.08
N PHE A 269 -5.83 -2.16 -3.19
CA PHE A 269 -6.79 -1.06 -3.16
C PHE A 269 -6.04 0.25 -3.30
N VAL A 270 -6.30 1.03 -4.35
CA VAL A 270 -5.56 2.27 -4.62
C VAL A 270 -6.41 3.47 -4.23
N VAL A 271 -5.86 4.31 -3.36
CA VAL A 271 -6.40 5.62 -3.00
C VAL A 271 -5.56 6.70 -3.67
N SER A 272 -6.07 7.24 -4.79
CA SER A 272 -5.42 8.34 -5.49
C SER A 272 -5.89 9.68 -4.95
N VAL A 273 -4.96 10.60 -4.71
CA VAL A 273 -5.26 11.94 -4.23
C VAL A 273 -4.77 12.97 -5.21
N ALA A 274 -5.69 13.82 -5.68
CA ALA A 274 -5.51 14.75 -6.79
C ALA A 274 -5.15 14.04 -8.11
N LYS A 275 -5.62 14.60 -9.22
CA LYS A 275 -5.21 14.16 -10.57
C LYS A 275 -4.01 14.98 -11.03
N PRO A 276 -3.17 14.44 -11.93
CA PRO A 276 -2.17 15.25 -12.63
C PRO A 276 -2.86 16.44 -13.30
N THR A 277 -2.27 17.64 -13.21
CA THR A 277 -2.74 18.75 -14.04
C THR A 277 -2.42 18.50 -15.52
N ALA A 278 -2.98 19.30 -16.43
CA ALA A 278 -2.70 19.15 -17.86
C ALA A 278 -1.20 19.31 -18.18
N GLU A 279 -0.51 20.17 -17.42
CA GLU A 279 0.93 20.43 -17.55
C GLU A 279 1.78 19.28 -16.95
N GLU A 280 1.25 18.58 -15.95
CA GLU A 280 1.91 17.45 -15.29
C GLU A 280 1.67 16.12 -16.01
N LEU A 281 0.65 16.03 -16.88
CA LEU A 281 0.28 14.80 -17.56
C LEU A 281 1.43 14.20 -18.38
N GLY A 282 2.28 15.05 -18.97
CA GLY A 282 3.47 14.61 -19.72
C GLY A 282 4.57 14.00 -18.84
N MET A 283 4.49 14.13 -17.52
CA MET A 283 5.41 13.50 -16.56
C MET A 283 4.93 12.14 -16.07
N VAL A 284 3.67 11.79 -16.35
CA VAL A 284 3.08 10.51 -15.98
C VAL A 284 3.50 9.46 -17.00
N GLN A 285 4.31 8.49 -16.57
CA GLN A 285 4.80 7.43 -17.47
C GLN A 285 3.66 6.55 -18.00
N ASP A 286 2.72 6.20 -17.13
CA ASP A 286 1.53 5.41 -17.47
C ASP A 286 0.32 6.04 -16.81
N VAL A 287 -0.63 6.55 -17.60
CA VAL A 287 -1.85 7.21 -17.09
C VAL A 287 -2.85 6.19 -16.52
N SER A 288 -2.75 4.93 -16.93
CA SER A 288 -3.61 3.81 -16.52
C SER A 288 -3.05 3.00 -15.35
N PHE A 289 -1.98 3.49 -14.70
CA PHE A 289 -1.29 2.79 -13.62
C PHE A 289 -2.22 2.32 -12.50
N VAL A 290 -3.26 3.08 -12.16
CA VAL A 290 -4.26 2.71 -11.15
C VAL A 290 -5.00 1.45 -11.56
N ASP A 291 -5.51 1.43 -12.79
CA ASP A 291 -6.34 0.36 -13.34
C ASP A 291 -5.55 -0.95 -13.48
N LYS A 292 -4.24 -0.84 -13.72
CA LYS A 292 -3.30 -1.95 -13.81
C LYS A 292 -2.84 -2.49 -12.45
N ALA A 293 -2.69 -1.60 -11.47
CA ALA A 293 -2.27 -1.97 -10.10
C ALA A 293 -3.37 -2.65 -9.29
N VAL A 294 -4.63 -2.21 -9.48
CA VAL A 294 -5.76 -2.75 -8.73
C VAL A 294 -6.07 -4.18 -9.13
N CYS A 295 -6.68 -4.91 -8.20
CA CYS A 295 -7.08 -6.27 -8.43
C CYS A 295 -8.02 -6.49 -9.62
N GLN A 296 -9.07 -5.68 -9.69
CA GLN A 296 -10.04 -5.66 -10.77
C GLN A 296 -10.33 -4.20 -11.16
N ASN A 297 -10.38 -3.93 -12.46
CA ASN A 297 -10.79 -2.62 -12.96
C ASN A 297 -12.32 -2.51 -13.08
N ASN A 298 -13.01 -2.55 -11.93
CA ASN A 298 -14.47 -2.44 -11.83
C ASN A 298 -14.92 -1.19 -11.05
N GLY A 299 -13.99 -0.27 -10.76
CA GLY A 299 -14.22 0.94 -9.95
C GLY A 299 -14.39 0.70 -8.45
N PHE A 300 -14.37 -0.54 -7.97
CA PHE A 300 -14.42 -0.84 -6.53
C PHE A 300 -13.07 -0.58 -5.87
N PHE A 301 -12.00 -1.14 -6.45
CA PHE A 301 -10.63 -1.13 -5.90
C PHE A 301 -9.87 0.19 -6.09
N SER A 302 -10.42 1.11 -6.88
CA SER A 302 -9.92 2.46 -7.02
C SER A 302 -10.79 3.44 -6.22
N TYR A 303 -10.14 4.38 -5.54
CA TYR A 303 -10.83 5.40 -4.76
C TYR A 303 -10.15 6.75 -4.89
N HIS A 304 -10.82 7.66 -5.58
CA HIS A 304 -10.28 8.95 -5.91
C HIS A 304 -10.72 10.02 -4.91
N ILE A 305 -9.75 10.72 -4.33
CA ILE A 305 -9.94 11.89 -3.46
C ILE A 305 -9.47 13.12 -4.24
N PRO A 306 -10.33 14.14 -4.48
CA PRO A 306 -9.96 15.29 -5.30
C PRO A 306 -8.80 16.12 -4.72
N THR A 307 -8.70 16.19 -3.40
CA THR A 307 -7.70 17.00 -2.71
C THR A 307 -7.55 16.60 -1.25
N TRP A 308 -6.42 16.93 -0.64
CA TRP A 308 -6.19 16.76 0.80
C TRP A 308 -7.05 17.67 1.69
N PHE A 309 -7.77 18.64 1.12
CA PHE A 309 -8.71 19.47 1.87
C PHE A 309 -10.06 18.75 2.07
N GLY A 310 -10.55 18.72 3.31
CA GLY A 310 -11.86 18.13 3.62
C GLY A 310 -11.91 16.60 3.51
N THR A 311 -10.78 15.91 3.67
CA THR A 311 -10.69 14.44 3.50
C THR A 311 -11.53 13.63 4.47
N THR A 312 -11.98 14.21 5.59
CA THR A 312 -12.80 13.51 6.59
C THR A 312 -14.07 12.88 5.99
N LYS A 313 -14.68 13.50 4.96
CA LYS A 313 -15.89 12.96 4.30
C LYS A 313 -15.63 11.67 3.50
N PHE A 314 -14.37 11.40 3.16
CA PHE A 314 -13.94 10.23 2.39
C PHE A 314 -13.56 9.04 3.28
N VAL A 315 -13.42 9.23 4.59
CA VAL A 315 -13.05 8.17 5.54
C VAL A 315 -14.14 7.10 5.64
N LYS A 316 -15.40 7.52 5.83
CA LYS A 316 -16.52 6.58 5.99
C LYS A 316 -16.74 5.69 4.75
N PRO A 317 -16.83 6.22 3.52
CA PRO A 317 -16.99 5.38 2.33
C PRO A 317 -15.81 4.43 2.12
N LEU A 318 -14.57 4.88 2.38
CA LEU A 318 -13.40 4.02 2.28
C LEU A 318 -13.47 2.86 3.26
N VAL A 319 -13.78 3.12 4.54
CA VAL A 319 -13.92 2.06 5.55
C VAL A 319 -15.05 1.10 5.19
N GLN A 320 -16.17 1.59 4.66
CA GLN A 320 -17.25 0.73 4.19
C GLN A 320 -16.76 -0.22 3.08
N LYS A 321 -16.05 0.29 2.07
CA LYS A 321 -15.43 -0.56 1.03
C LYS A 321 -14.46 -1.58 1.62
N LEU A 322 -13.59 -1.17 2.55
CA LEU A 322 -12.60 -2.04 3.20
C LEU A 322 -13.18 -3.05 4.21
N CYS A 323 -14.49 -3.01 4.48
CA CYS A 323 -15.15 -3.96 5.37
C CYS A 323 -16.17 -4.86 4.64
N THR A 324 -16.49 -4.60 3.38
CA THR A 324 -17.40 -5.44 2.57
C THR A 324 -16.67 -6.66 2.03
N HIS A 325 -16.64 -7.76 2.80
CA HIS A 325 -15.84 -8.96 2.48
C HIS A 325 -16.10 -9.52 1.07
N GLU A 326 -17.36 -9.62 0.66
CA GLU A 326 -17.73 -10.20 -0.63
C GLU A 326 -17.21 -9.40 -1.83
N GLN A 327 -17.09 -8.07 -1.69
CA GLN A 327 -16.60 -7.19 -2.75
C GLN A 327 -15.09 -6.97 -2.69
N MET A 328 -14.43 -7.32 -1.58
CA MET A 328 -12.99 -7.14 -1.38
C MET A 328 -12.12 -8.23 -2.00
N MET A 329 -12.70 -9.36 -2.38
CA MET A 329 -11.97 -10.48 -2.97
C MET A 329 -11.80 -10.28 -4.46
N CYS A 330 -10.57 -10.41 -4.96
CA CYS A 330 -10.25 -10.25 -6.39
C CYS A 330 -10.69 -11.46 -7.24
N SER A 331 -11.18 -12.51 -6.59
CA SER A 331 -11.61 -13.75 -7.21
C SER A 331 -12.78 -14.32 -6.44
N LYS A 332 -13.66 -15.03 -7.15
CA LYS A 332 -14.73 -15.84 -6.53
C LYS A 332 -14.18 -17.07 -5.81
N THR A 333 -12.90 -17.37 -5.97
CA THR A 333 -12.23 -18.49 -5.29
C THR A 333 -11.58 -18.01 -3.99
N CYS A 334 -11.17 -18.96 -3.13
CA CYS A 334 -10.38 -18.64 -1.94
C CYS A 334 -8.99 -18.07 -2.24
N TYR A 335 -8.59 -17.99 -3.51
CA TYR A 335 -7.29 -17.55 -3.98
C TYR A 335 -7.44 -16.44 -5.03
N ASN A 336 -6.56 -15.45 -5.00
CA ASN A 336 -6.64 -14.35 -5.97
C ASN A 336 -6.09 -14.74 -7.35
N SER A 337 -5.24 -15.77 -7.43
CA SER A 337 -4.75 -16.34 -8.68
C SER A 337 -4.58 -17.86 -8.55
N VAL A 338 -5.05 -18.59 -9.55
CA VAL A 338 -5.01 -20.07 -9.61
C VAL A 338 -4.70 -20.54 -11.01
N ASN A 339 -4.01 -21.68 -11.12
CA ASN A 339 -3.78 -22.37 -12.38
C ASN A 339 -4.60 -23.66 -12.37
N ILE A 340 -5.52 -23.81 -13.33
CA ILE A 340 -6.41 -24.97 -13.44
C ILE A 340 -6.10 -25.72 -14.74
N ALA A 341 -5.52 -26.92 -14.64
CA ALA A 341 -5.36 -27.79 -15.79
C ALA A 341 -6.51 -28.81 -15.84
N PHE A 342 -7.16 -28.91 -17.00
CA PHE A 342 -8.11 -29.97 -17.30
C PHE A 342 -7.39 -31.11 -18.02
N LEU A 343 -7.45 -32.30 -17.44
CA LEU A 343 -6.97 -33.53 -18.06
C LEU A 343 -8.17 -34.32 -18.57
N ILE A 344 -8.34 -34.34 -19.88
CA ILE A 344 -9.56 -34.75 -20.57
C ILE A 344 -9.33 -36.08 -21.27
N ASP A 345 -10.11 -37.07 -20.91
CA ASP A 345 -10.08 -38.39 -21.54
C ASP A 345 -10.62 -38.33 -22.98
N GLY A 346 -9.75 -38.63 -23.93
CA GLY A 346 -10.06 -38.70 -25.36
C GLY A 346 -10.17 -40.13 -25.86
N SER A 347 -10.32 -41.13 -24.98
CA SER A 347 -10.30 -42.55 -25.32
C SER A 347 -11.54 -43.01 -26.09
N SER A 348 -11.44 -44.20 -26.69
CA SER A 348 -12.51 -44.83 -27.48
C SER A 348 -13.74 -45.20 -26.66
N SER A 349 -13.61 -45.46 -25.35
CA SER A 349 -14.76 -45.77 -24.48
C SER A 349 -15.70 -44.58 -24.32
N VAL A 350 -15.15 -43.37 -24.30
CA VAL A 350 -15.91 -42.12 -24.20
C VAL A 350 -16.81 -41.97 -25.44
N GLY A 351 -16.22 -42.06 -26.63
CA GLY A 351 -16.87 -41.76 -27.91
C GLY A 351 -17.07 -40.26 -28.18
N ASP A 352 -17.12 -39.87 -29.45
CA ASP A 352 -17.13 -38.45 -29.86
C ASP A 352 -18.30 -37.64 -29.26
N SER A 353 -19.50 -38.23 -29.19
CA SER A 353 -20.68 -37.53 -28.65
C SER A 353 -20.51 -37.19 -27.17
N ASN A 354 -20.01 -38.12 -26.33
CA ASN A 354 -19.76 -37.82 -24.92
C ASN A 354 -18.54 -36.92 -24.73
N PHE A 355 -17.54 -37.03 -25.61
CA PHE A 355 -16.39 -36.13 -25.61
C PHE A 355 -16.83 -34.66 -25.78
N ARG A 356 -17.79 -34.39 -26.67
CA ARG A 356 -18.40 -33.05 -26.79
C ARG A 356 -19.09 -32.60 -25.51
N LEU A 357 -19.80 -33.49 -24.81
CA LEU A 357 -20.42 -33.17 -23.52
C LEU A 357 -19.38 -32.85 -22.43
N MET A 358 -18.23 -33.54 -22.44
CA MET A 358 -17.12 -33.23 -21.53
C MET A 358 -16.52 -31.85 -21.82
N LEU A 359 -16.29 -31.51 -23.09
CA LEU A 359 -15.83 -30.17 -23.47
C LEU A 359 -16.82 -29.08 -23.07
N ASP A 360 -18.12 -29.33 -23.23
CA ASP A 360 -19.17 -28.41 -22.78
C ASP A 360 -19.17 -28.25 -21.25
N PHE A 361 -18.94 -29.33 -20.50
CA PHE A 361 -18.77 -29.25 -19.05
C PHE A 361 -17.54 -28.41 -18.67
N VAL A 362 -16.39 -28.65 -19.30
CA VAL A 362 -15.17 -27.87 -19.06
C VAL A 362 -15.40 -26.40 -19.38
N ALA A 363 -16.05 -26.07 -20.51
CA ALA A 363 -16.41 -24.71 -20.89
C ALA A 363 -17.31 -24.04 -19.83
N ARG A 364 -18.35 -24.73 -19.35
CA ARG A 364 -19.24 -24.22 -18.29
C ARG A 364 -18.49 -23.97 -16.98
N VAL A 365 -17.55 -24.84 -16.61
CA VAL A 365 -16.71 -24.63 -15.41
C VAL A 365 -15.85 -23.37 -15.61
N VAL A 366 -15.15 -23.26 -16.73
CA VAL A 366 -14.30 -22.10 -17.07
C VAL A 366 -15.09 -20.79 -17.05
N GLU A 367 -16.34 -20.80 -17.48
CA GLU A 367 -17.19 -19.61 -17.52
C GLU A 367 -17.44 -18.99 -16.14
N THR A 368 -17.40 -19.80 -15.07
CA THR A 368 -17.56 -19.33 -13.69
C THR A 368 -16.37 -18.53 -13.16
N PHE A 369 -15.18 -18.72 -13.75
CA PHE A 369 -13.95 -18.06 -13.33
C PHE A 369 -13.70 -16.78 -14.12
N GLU A 370 -12.94 -15.86 -13.54
CA GLU A 370 -12.41 -14.70 -14.26
C GLU A 370 -11.04 -15.08 -14.82
N ILE A 371 -10.99 -15.29 -16.13
CA ILE A 371 -9.78 -15.69 -16.86
C ILE A 371 -8.98 -14.45 -17.20
N SER A 372 -7.72 -14.44 -16.74
CA SER A 372 -6.75 -13.40 -17.05
C SER A 372 -5.33 -13.90 -16.78
N ASP A 373 -4.36 -13.23 -17.39
CA ASP A 373 -2.92 -13.32 -17.12
C ASP A 373 -2.54 -13.09 -15.65
N ILE A 374 -3.44 -12.48 -14.88
CA ILE A 374 -3.24 -12.06 -13.49
C ILE A 374 -4.19 -12.74 -12.49
N GLY A 375 -5.14 -13.53 -12.98
CA GLY A 375 -6.23 -14.14 -12.23
C GLY A 375 -6.22 -15.66 -12.38
N THR A 376 -7.31 -16.22 -12.91
CA THR A 376 -7.39 -17.66 -13.20
C THR A 376 -6.75 -17.95 -14.55
N LYS A 377 -5.78 -18.86 -14.58
CA LYS A 377 -5.19 -19.40 -15.82
C LYS A 377 -5.68 -20.82 -16.03
N VAL A 378 -5.94 -21.17 -17.29
CA VAL A 378 -6.46 -22.49 -17.65
C VAL A 378 -5.52 -23.16 -18.66
N ALA A 379 -5.34 -24.47 -18.52
CA ALA A 379 -4.68 -25.32 -19.49
C ALA A 379 -5.55 -26.54 -19.77
N ALA A 380 -5.40 -27.17 -20.94
CA ALA A 380 -6.06 -28.42 -21.25
C ALA A 380 -5.07 -29.42 -21.85
N VAL A 381 -5.13 -30.64 -21.35
CA VAL A 381 -4.41 -31.80 -21.88
C VAL A 381 -5.45 -32.86 -22.22
N GLN A 382 -5.40 -33.38 -23.43
CA GLN A 382 -6.16 -34.56 -23.82
C GLN A 382 -5.25 -35.79 -23.68
N PHE A 383 -5.81 -36.92 -23.25
CA PHE A 383 -5.05 -38.17 -23.16
C PHE A 383 -5.80 -39.38 -23.69
N THR A 384 -5.01 -40.32 -24.23
CA THR A 384 -5.41 -41.70 -24.54
C THR A 384 -4.32 -42.64 -24.01
N TYR A 385 -3.65 -43.42 -24.87
CA TYR A 385 -2.31 -43.96 -24.60
C TYR A 385 -1.23 -42.88 -24.75
N ASP A 386 -1.50 -41.86 -25.57
CA ASP A 386 -0.62 -40.71 -25.76
C ASP A 386 -1.25 -39.47 -25.13
N GLN A 387 -0.42 -38.51 -24.73
CA GLN A 387 -0.87 -37.23 -24.17
C GLN A 387 -0.62 -36.09 -25.15
N ARG A 388 -1.57 -35.17 -25.21
CA ARG A 388 -1.47 -33.96 -26.03
C ARG A 388 -1.87 -32.75 -25.21
N THR A 389 -0.94 -31.81 -25.07
CA THR A 389 -1.28 -30.46 -24.59
C THR A 389 -2.07 -29.77 -25.69
N GLU A 390 -3.35 -29.50 -25.45
CA GLU A 390 -4.20 -28.74 -26.37
C GLU A 390 -3.89 -27.24 -26.26
N PHE A 391 -3.66 -26.77 -25.03
CA PHE A 391 -3.11 -25.44 -24.75
C PHE A 391 -2.56 -25.33 -23.32
N SER A 392 -1.59 -24.45 -23.14
CA SER A 392 -0.90 -24.14 -21.89
C SER A 392 -1.46 -22.89 -21.21
N PHE A 393 -1.05 -22.64 -19.95
CA PHE A 393 -1.51 -21.51 -19.13
C PHE A 393 -1.21 -20.12 -19.70
N THR A 394 -0.32 -20.02 -20.67
CA THR A 394 0.14 -18.76 -21.28
C THR A 394 -0.42 -18.52 -22.68
N ASP A 395 -1.03 -19.53 -23.29
CA ASP A 395 -1.41 -19.47 -24.70
C ASP A 395 -2.64 -18.57 -24.92
N TYR A 396 -3.54 -18.54 -23.94
CA TYR A 396 -4.76 -17.74 -23.98
C TYR A 396 -5.00 -17.07 -22.63
N THR A 397 -5.12 -15.75 -22.65
CA THR A 397 -5.30 -14.92 -21.44
C THR A 397 -6.69 -14.32 -21.31
N THR A 398 -7.58 -14.52 -22.29
CA THR A 398 -8.96 -14.03 -22.25
C THR A 398 -9.95 -15.19 -22.18
N LYS A 399 -11.06 -14.97 -21.47
CA LYS A 399 -12.12 -15.98 -21.31
C LYS A 399 -12.65 -16.43 -22.66
N GLU A 400 -12.87 -15.49 -23.57
CA GLU A 400 -13.47 -15.75 -24.89
C GLU A 400 -12.59 -16.67 -25.73
N ASN A 401 -11.27 -16.43 -25.74
CA ASN A 401 -10.32 -17.26 -26.49
C ASN A 401 -10.19 -18.67 -25.88
N VAL A 402 -10.13 -18.77 -24.56
CA VAL A 402 -10.12 -20.07 -23.86
C VAL A 402 -11.38 -20.87 -24.17
N LEU A 403 -12.57 -20.25 -24.09
CA LEU A 403 -13.83 -20.93 -24.42
C LEU A 403 -13.90 -21.35 -25.90
N ALA A 404 -13.37 -20.53 -26.82
CA ALA A 404 -13.32 -20.85 -28.23
C ALA A 404 -12.41 -22.06 -28.52
N VAL A 405 -11.20 -22.10 -27.95
CA VAL A 405 -10.27 -23.22 -28.19
C VAL A 405 -10.78 -24.52 -27.57
N ILE A 406 -11.37 -24.48 -26.36
CA ILE A 406 -11.94 -25.67 -25.71
C ILE A 406 -12.97 -26.35 -26.62
N ARG A 407 -13.86 -25.59 -27.25
CA ARG A 407 -14.90 -26.12 -28.15
C ARG A 407 -14.34 -26.71 -29.44
N GLN A 408 -13.11 -26.35 -29.83
CA GLN A 408 -12.44 -26.79 -31.05
C GLN A 408 -11.51 -27.99 -30.85
N ILE A 409 -11.28 -28.43 -29.61
CA ILE A 409 -10.46 -29.61 -29.30
C ILE A 409 -10.99 -30.81 -30.07
N ARG A 410 -10.10 -31.49 -30.80
CA ARG A 410 -10.44 -32.66 -31.63
C ARG A 410 -10.28 -33.94 -30.85
N TYR A 411 -11.29 -34.78 -30.92
CA TYR A 411 -11.30 -36.10 -30.32
C TYR A 411 -10.15 -36.99 -30.84
N MET A 412 -9.44 -37.67 -29.93
CA MET A 412 -8.27 -38.50 -30.24
C MET A 412 -8.63 -39.93 -30.64
N SER A 413 -9.49 -40.59 -29.85
CA SER A 413 -9.70 -42.04 -29.87
C SER A 413 -8.42 -42.85 -29.53
N GLY A 414 -8.56 -43.92 -28.75
CA GLY A 414 -7.45 -44.72 -28.25
C GLY A 414 -7.78 -45.41 -26.92
N GLY A 415 -6.79 -46.00 -26.26
CA GLY A 415 -6.98 -46.51 -24.89
C GLY A 415 -6.86 -45.42 -23.84
N THR A 416 -6.80 -45.82 -22.57
CA THR A 416 -6.90 -44.91 -21.42
C THR A 416 -5.72 -45.10 -20.47
N ALA A 417 -4.70 -44.23 -20.55
CA ALA A 417 -3.53 -44.24 -19.68
C ALA A 417 -3.53 -43.01 -18.75
N THR A 418 -4.44 -43.00 -17.77
CA THR A 418 -4.65 -41.90 -16.83
C THR A 418 -3.43 -41.64 -15.94
N GLY A 419 -2.70 -42.68 -15.53
CA GLY A 419 -1.53 -42.52 -14.66
C GLY A 419 -0.42 -41.73 -15.35
N ASP A 420 -0.04 -42.14 -16.55
CA ASP A 420 0.95 -41.47 -17.38
C ASP A 420 0.48 -40.07 -17.78
N ALA A 421 -0.82 -39.91 -18.04
CA ALA A 421 -1.43 -38.61 -18.29
C ALA A 421 -1.26 -37.62 -17.12
N VAL A 422 -1.50 -38.06 -15.88
CA VAL A 422 -1.25 -37.24 -14.68
C VAL A 422 0.24 -36.88 -14.57
N ALA A 423 1.14 -37.85 -14.77
CA ALA A 423 2.58 -37.62 -14.71
C ALA A 423 3.06 -36.62 -15.78
N PHE A 424 2.53 -36.74 -17.00
CA PHE A 424 2.78 -35.84 -18.12
C PHE A 424 2.34 -34.41 -17.79
N THR A 425 1.11 -34.22 -17.30
CA THR A 425 0.60 -32.87 -16.97
C THR A 425 1.43 -32.22 -15.86
N VAL A 426 1.78 -32.96 -14.80
CA VAL A 426 2.65 -32.45 -13.72
C VAL A 426 4.01 -32.01 -14.25
N ARG A 427 4.61 -32.77 -15.17
CA ARG A 427 5.94 -32.49 -15.71
C ARG A 427 5.92 -31.34 -16.72
N ASN A 428 5.01 -31.38 -17.68
CA ASN A 428 5.07 -30.53 -18.87
C ASN A 428 4.20 -29.28 -18.75
N VAL A 429 3.10 -29.35 -18.01
CA VAL A 429 2.16 -28.22 -17.86
C VAL A 429 2.43 -27.45 -16.56
N PHE A 430 2.58 -28.16 -15.44
CA PHE A 430 2.89 -27.52 -14.15
C PHE A 430 4.38 -27.35 -13.86
N GLY A 431 5.25 -28.14 -14.51
CA GLY A 431 6.71 -28.06 -14.32
C GLY A 431 7.28 -26.66 -14.51
N PRO A 432 6.92 -25.92 -15.58
CA PRO A 432 7.35 -24.54 -15.79
C PRO A 432 6.88 -23.54 -14.71
N LEU A 433 5.88 -23.90 -13.90
CA LEU A 433 5.27 -23.05 -12.87
C LEU A 433 5.66 -23.44 -11.45
N ARG A 434 6.68 -24.29 -11.27
CA ARG A 434 7.09 -24.83 -9.96
C ARG A 434 7.35 -23.77 -8.89
N ASP A 435 7.92 -22.63 -9.29
CA ASP A 435 8.26 -21.54 -8.37
C ASP A 435 7.15 -20.47 -8.26
N SER A 436 6.01 -20.67 -8.94
CA SER A 436 4.90 -19.73 -8.89
C SER A 436 4.20 -19.76 -7.53
N PRO A 437 3.82 -18.61 -6.95
CA PRO A 437 3.04 -18.57 -5.71
C PRO A 437 1.61 -19.10 -5.89
N ASN A 438 1.15 -19.25 -7.15
CA ASN A 438 -0.20 -19.60 -7.49
C ASN A 438 -0.57 -21.02 -7.04
N LYS A 439 -1.85 -21.20 -6.70
CA LYS A 439 -2.36 -22.54 -6.40
C LYS A 439 -2.68 -23.28 -7.69
N ASN A 440 -2.12 -24.48 -7.80
CA ASN A 440 -2.27 -25.37 -8.94
C ASN A 440 -3.35 -26.41 -8.67
N PHE A 441 -4.28 -26.57 -9.60
CA PHE A 441 -5.35 -27.56 -9.55
C PHE A 441 -5.35 -28.39 -10.82
N LEU A 442 -5.35 -29.72 -10.67
CA LEU A 442 -5.53 -30.67 -11.75
C LEU A 442 -6.93 -31.27 -11.64
N VAL A 443 -7.76 -31.06 -12.67
CA VAL A 443 -9.10 -31.64 -12.76
C VAL A 443 -9.06 -32.74 -13.82
N VAL A 444 -9.28 -33.98 -13.39
CA VAL A 444 -9.25 -35.15 -14.28
C VAL A 444 -10.69 -35.54 -14.64
N LEU A 445 -10.96 -35.67 -15.94
CA LEU A 445 -12.22 -36.14 -16.50
C LEU A 445 -11.94 -37.44 -17.24
N THR A 446 -12.56 -38.53 -16.82
CA THR A 446 -12.42 -39.87 -17.43
C THR A 446 -13.71 -40.66 -17.25
N ASP A 447 -13.99 -41.58 -18.18
CA ASP A 447 -15.21 -42.38 -18.19
C ASP A 447 -15.02 -43.82 -17.65
N GLY A 448 -13.78 -44.23 -17.32
CA GLY A 448 -13.52 -45.63 -17.07
C GLY A 448 -12.20 -45.99 -16.41
N GLN A 449 -11.85 -47.28 -16.53
CA GLN A 449 -10.64 -47.85 -15.96
C GLN A 449 -9.41 -47.46 -16.77
N SER A 450 -8.33 -47.14 -16.06
CA SER A 450 -7.02 -46.93 -16.68
C SER A 450 -6.31 -48.26 -16.92
N TYR A 451 -5.52 -48.34 -17.99
CA TYR A 451 -4.65 -49.49 -18.30
C TYR A 451 -3.31 -49.45 -17.53
N ASP A 452 -3.05 -48.39 -16.77
CA ASP A 452 -1.82 -48.17 -16.01
C ASP A 452 -2.09 -47.83 -14.53
N ASP A 453 -1.02 -47.79 -13.71
CA ASP A 453 -1.15 -47.41 -12.30
C ASP A 453 -1.35 -45.89 -12.16
N VAL A 454 -2.49 -45.52 -11.58
CA VAL A 454 -2.84 -44.11 -11.32
C VAL A 454 -2.36 -43.64 -9.94
N ARG A 455 -2.15 -44.57 -9.00
CA ARG A 455 -1.89 -44.24 -7.58
C ARG A 455 -0.54 -43.56 -7.41
N GLY A 456 0.51 -44.09 -8.02
CA GLY A 456 1.86 -43.52 -7.96
C GLY A 456 1.91 -42.09 -8.53
N PRO A 457 1.47 -41.87 -9.77
CA PRO A 457 1.40 -40.54 -10.38
C PRO A 457 0.55 -39.56 -9.58
N ALA A 458 -0.63 -39.96 -9.08
CA ALA A 458 -1.48 -39.10 -8.27
C ALA A 458 -0.84 -38.70 -6.94
N ALA A 459 -0.19 -39.64 -6.24
CA ALA A 459 0.53 -39.35 -5.00
C ALA A 459 1.73 -38.39 -5.24
N ALA A 460 2.45 -38.59 -6.35
CA ALA A 460 3.54 -37.70 -6.76
C ALA A 460 3.02 -36.29 -7.09
N ALA A 461 1.89 -36.17 -7.79
CA ALA A 461 1.23 -34.91 -8.10
C ALA A 461 0.86 -34.14 -6.82
N HIS A 462 0.25 -34.80 -5.84
CA HIS A 462 -0.09 -34.18 -4.55
C HIS A 462 1.14 -33.70 -3.78
N LYS A 463 2.26 -34.44 -3.85
CA LYS A 463 3.50 -34.04 -3.19
C LYS A 463 4.14 -32.84 -3.88
N ALA A 464 4.05 -32.74 -5.20
CA ALA A 464 4.56 -31.61 -5.97
C ALA A 464 3.74 -30.32 -5.80
N ALA A 465 2.48 -30.42 -5.36
CA ALA A 465 1.59 -29.29 -5.12
C ALA A 465 1.66 -28.70 -3.68
N LYS A 466 2.42 -29.34 -2.78
CA LYS A 466 2.71 -28.85 -1.43
C LYS A 466 3.99 -28.04 -1.43
#